data_AF-A0A329IYP4-F1
#
_entry.id   AF-A0A329IYP4-F1
#
_cell.length_a   1.000
_cell.length_b   1.000
_cell.length_c   1.000
_cell.angle_alpha   90.00
_cell.angle_beta   90.00
_cell.angle_gamma   90.00
#
_symmetry.space_group_name_H-M   'P 1'
#
loop_
_entity.id
_entity.type
_entity.pdbx_description
1 polymer ?
#
loop_
_entity_poly.entity_id
_entity_poly.type
_entity_poly.pdbx_seq_one_letter_code
_entity_poly.pdbx_strand_id
1 'polypeptide(L)' 'MRQSAELITDPDGFRRKMSDLAMRACAARQIGPEELNEMLELVDAGRDWALIELEEADAIGLFRGGSEEDGMQVFRGKG' A
#
# COMPACT_ATOMS: atom_id res chain seq x y z
N MET A 1 -1.14 -5.35 11.87
CA MET A 1 -0.12 -4.29 11.68
C MET A 1 1.03 -4.67 10.74
N ARG A 2 1.43 -5.95 10.58
CA ARG A 2 2.59 -6.31 9.75
C ARG A 2 2.33 -6.27 8.23
N GLN A 3 1.11 -6.60 7.78
CA GLN A 3 0.75 -6.60 6.35
C GLN A 3 0.70 -5.21 5.73
N SER A 4 0.29 -4.18 6.48
CA SER A 4 0.25 -2.80 6.00
C SER A 4 1.65 -2.21 5.80
N ALA A 5 2.67 -2.69 6.53
CA ALA A 5 4.06 -2.30 6.29
C ALA A 5 4.60 -2.90 4.99
N GLU A 6 4.30 -4.19 4.71
CA GLU A 6 4.73 -4.86 3.47
C GLU A 6 4.18 -4.17 2.22
N LEU A 7 2.93 -3.69 2.25
CA LEU A 7 2.32 -2.95 1.15
C LEU A 7 3.14 -1.72 0.73
N ILE A 8 3.71 -0.99 1.71
CA ILE A 8 4.50 0.21 1.45
C ILE A 8 5.95 -0.14 1.07
N THR A 9 6.57 -1.10 1.75
CA THR A 9 8.00 -1.38 1.55
C THR A 9 8.30 -2.27 0.33
N ASP A 10 7.34 -3.09 -0.08
CA ASP A 10 7.43 -3.97 -1.26
C ASP A 10 6.03 -4.14 -1.90
N PRO A 11 5.52 -3.11 -2.60
CA PRO A 11 4.18 -3.15 -3.20
C PRO A 11 3.97 -4.32 -4.16
N ASP A 12 4.99 -4.66 -4.96
CA ASP A 12 4.93 -5.76 -5.92
C ASP A 12 4.92 -7.14 -5.23
N GLY A 13 5.72 -7.32 -4.19
CA GLY A 13 5.71 -8.53 -3.37
C GLY A 13 4.41 -8.71 -2.62
N PHE A 14 3.86 -7.63 -2.05
CA PHE A 14 2.54 -7.64 -1.41
C PHE A 14 1.45 -8.04 -2.42
N ARG A 15 1.43 -7.42 -3.60
CA ARG A 15 0.49 -7.74 -4.67
C ARG A 15 0.53 -9.22 -5.02
N ARG A 16 1.72 -9.76 -5.32
CA ARG A 16 1.89 -11.18 -5.64
C ARG A 16 1.36 -12.09 -4.54
N LYS A 17 1.70 -11.80 -3.28
CA LYS A 17 1.30 -12.62 -2.12
C LYS A 17 -0.21 -12.64 -1.92
N MET A 18 -0.86 -11.48 -2.04
CA MET A 18 -2.30 -11.37 -1.85
C MET A 18 -3.10 -11.95 -3.03
N SER A 19 -2.63 -11.78 -4.26
CA SER A 19 -3.24 -12.47 -5.42
C SER A 19 -3.14 -13.99 -5.29
N ASP A 20 -2.00 -14.54 -4.87
CA ASP A 20 -1.85 -15.99 -4.64
C ASP A 20 -2.79 -16.49 -3.53
N LEU A 21 -2.95 -15.72 -2.45
CA LEU A 21 -3.89 -16.04 -1.38
C LEU A 21 -5.35 -16.06 -1.88
N ALA A 22 -5.77 -15.06 -2.65
CA ALA A 22 -7.12 -14.98 -3.21
C ALA A 22 -7.40 -16.15 -4.17
N MET A 23 -6.43 -16.46 -5.04
CA MET A 23 -6.51 -17.61 -5.95
C MET A 23 -6.65 -18.94 -5.20
N ARG A 24 -5.88 -19.14 -4.11
CA ARG A 24 -5.99 -20.33 -3.26
C ARG A 24 -7.34 -20.41 -2.52
N ALA A 25 -7.84 -19.28 -2.02
CA ALA A 25 -9.14 -19.22 -1.35
C ALA A 25 -10.28 -19.58 -2.31
N CYS A 26 -10.23 -19.07 -3.54
CA CYS A 26 -11.21 -19.42 -4.58
C CYS A 26 -11.11 -20.90 -4.97
N ALA A 27 -9.90 -21.43 -5.15
CA ALA A 27 -9.69 -22.85 -5.46
C ALA A 27 -10.20 -23.78 -4.32
N ALA A 28 -10.08 -23.32 -3.07
CA ALA A 28 -10.61 -23.99 -1.90
C ALA A 28 -12.12 -23.77 -1.68
N ARG A 29 -12.81 -23.06 -2.60
CA ARG A 29 -14.23 -22.68 -2.52
C ARG A 29 -14.60 -21.90 -1.25
N GLN A 30 -13.65 -21.17 -0.68
CA GLN A 30 -13.89 -20.29 0.47
C GLN A 30 -14.49 -18.96 0.03
N ILE A 31 -14.21 -18.55 -1.20
CA ILE A 31 -14.77 -17.36 -1.86
C ILE A 31 -15.28 -17.71 -3.25
N GLY A 32 -16.23 -16.93 -3.75
CA GLY A 32 -16.76 -17.03 -5.10
C GLY A 32 -15.90 -16.34 -6.17
N PRO A 33 -16.21 -16.53 -7.46
CA PRO A 33 -15.50 -15.87 -8.57
C PRO A 33 -15.68 -14.35 -8.57
N GLU A 34 -16.83 -13.82 -8.12
CA GLU A 34 -17.06 -12.38 -7.99
C GLU A 34 -16.17 -11.77 -6.90
N GLU A 35 -16.17 -12.38 -5.71
CA GLU A 35 -15.28 -11.99 -4.59
C GLU A 35 -13.80 -12.10 -4.98
N LEU A 36 -13.42 -13.14 -5.74
CA LEU A 36 -12.06 -13.24 -6.28
C LEU A 36 -11.71 -12.04 -7.16
N ASN A 37 -12.61 -11.64 -8.06
CA ASN A 37 -12.38 -10.50 -8.94
C ASN A 37 -12.19 -9.21 -8.12
N GLU A 38 -13.08 -8.94 -7.17
CA GLU A 38 -12.99 -7.78 -6.28
C GLU A 38 -11.69 -7.77 -5.48
N MET A 39 -11.27 -8.93 -4.95
CA MET A 39 -10.01 -9.04 -4.21
C MET A 39 -8.80 -8.75 -5.09
N LEU A 40 -8.79 -9.22 -6.34
CA LEU A 40 -7.69 -8.94 -7.27
C LEU A 40 -7.63 -7.46 -7.65
N GLU A 41 -8.78 -6.84 -7.95
CA GLU A 41 -8.89 -5.41 -8.24
C GLU A 41 -8.43 -4.56 -7.06
N LEU A 42 -8.84 -4.89 -5.84
CA LEU A 42 -8.42 -4.18 -4.63
C LEU A 42 -6.91 -4.29 -4.38
N VAL A 43 -6.32 -5.46 -4.65
CA VAL A 43 -4.88 -5.67 -4.51
C VAL A 43 -4.09 -4.85 -5.54
N ASP A 44 -4.57 -4.79 -6.79
CA ASP A 44 -3.95 -3.96 -7.82
C ASP A 44 -4.08 -2.46 -7.49
N ALA A 45 -5.26 -2.00 -7.03
CA ALA A 45 -5.46 -0.62 -6.59
C ALA A 45 -4.56 -0.24 -5.40
N GLY A 46 -4.41 -1.15 -4.42
CA GLY A 46 -3.54 -0.95 -3.28
C GLY A 46 -2.07 -0.82 -3.68
N ARG A 47 -1.61 -1.63 -4.65
CA ARG A 47 -0.26 -1.54 -5.21
C ARG A 47 -0.04 -0.17 -5.88
N ASP A 48 -0.96 0.26 -6.72
CA ASP A 48 -0.82 1.51 -7.46
C ASP A 48 -0.80 2.71 -6.51
N TRP A 49 -1.65 2.71 -5.48
CA TRP A 49 -1.59 3.71 -4.41
C TRP A 49 -0.23 3.72 -3.69
N ALA A 50 0.30 2.55 -3.32
CA ALA A 50 1.58 2.48 -2.61
C ALA A 50 2.77 2.97 -3.45
N LEU A 51 2.76 2.73 -4.77
CA LEU A 51 3.78 3.26 -5.67
C LEU A 51 3.73 4.79 -5.76
N ILE A 52 2.52 5.36 -5.83
CA ILE A 52 2.32 6.81 -5.79
C ILE A 52 2.82 7.39 -4.47
N GLU A 53 2.45 6.79 -3.34
CA GLU A 53 2.88 7.26 -2.01
C GLU A 53 4.40 7.24 -1.86
N LEU A 54 5.08 6.23 -2.41
CA LEU A 54 6.55 6.18 -2.42
C LEU A 54 7.17 7.29 -3.26
N GLU A 55 6.61 7.57 -4.43
CA GLU A 55 7.06 8.66 -5.30
C GLU A 55 6.84 10.03 -4.63
N GLU A 56 5.67 10.26 -4.04
CA GLU A 56 5.34 11.47 -3.30
C GLU A 56 6.24 11.65 -2.07
N ALA A 57 6.50 10.57 -1.33
CA ALA A 57 7.38 10.58 -0.18
C ALA A 57 8.84 10.93 -0.55
N ASP A 58 9.37 10.43 -1.67
CA ASP A 58 10.69 10.87 -2.16
C ASP A 58 10.67 12.33 -2.59
N ALA A 59 9.60 12.77 -3.27
CA ALA A 59 9.45 14.14 -3.74
C ALA A 59 9.46 15.18 -2.60
N ILE A 60 8.85 14.85 -1.46
CA ILE A 60 8.86 15.71 -0.26
C ILE A 60 10.11 15.54 0.61
N GLY A 61 11.05 14.67 0.21
CA GLY A 61 12.29 14.42 0.95
C GLY A 61 12.13 13.57 2.20
N LEU A 62 11.02 12.83 2.36
CA LEU A 62 10.73 12.05 3.57
C LEU A 62 11.83 11.04 3.93
N PHE A 63 12.52 10.51 2.93
CA PHE A 63 13.58 9.51 3.11
C PHE A 63 15.00 10.09 3.10
N ARG A 64 15.14 11.39 2.84
CA ARG A 64 16.42 12.10 2.83
C ARG A 64 16.68 12.60 4.23
N GLY A 65 17.05 11.68 5.13
CA GLY A 65 17.26 11.87 6.57
C GLY A 65 17.43 13.33 6.99
N GLY A 66 16.38 13.88 7.59
CA GLY A 66 16.31 15.28 7.97
C GLY A 66 17.22 15.63 9.14
N SER A 67 17.80 16.83 9.10
CA SER A 67 18.24 17.52 10.33
C SER A 67 17.06 17.66 11.30
N GLU A 68 17.32 17.83 12.61
CA GLU A 68 16.36 17.81 13.73
C GLU A 68 15.07 18.67 13.57
N GLU A 69 14.98 19.52 12.54
CA GLU A 69 13.82 20.39 12.24
C GLU A 69 12.74 19.78 11.31
N ASP A 70 13.00 18.66 10.62
CA ASP A 70 12.07 18.11 9.59
C ASP A 70 10.78 17.44 10.14
N GLY A 71 10.60 17.41 11.47
CA GLY A 71 9.44 16.81 12.12
C GLY A 71 8.23 17.73 12.36
N MET A 72 8.35 19.04 12.10
CA MET A 72 7.33 20.01 12.54
C MET A 72 6.45 20.50 11.38
N GLN A 73 5.47 19.68 10.96
CA GLN A 73 4.40 20.15 10.09
C GLN A 73 3.46 21.07 10.88
N VAL A 74 3.70 22.39 10.79
CA VAL A 74 2.84 23.41 11.42
C VAL A 74 1.73 23.79 10.45
N PHE A 75 0.54 23.22 10.64
CA PHE A 75 -0.68 23.69 9.98
C PHE A 75 -1.02 25.10 10.51
N ARG A 76 -0.63 26.16 9.80
CA ARG A 76 -1.13 27.51 10.08
C ARG A 76 -2.55 27.65 9.53
N GLY A 77 -3.53 27.41 10.39
CA GLY A 77 -4.90 27.89 10.17
C GLY A 77 -4.89 29.42 10.10
N LYS A 78 -5.37 29.99 8.99
CA LYS A 78 -5.70 31.42 8.93
C LYS A 78 -7.04 31.62 9.63
N GLY A 79 -7.00 32.24 10.81
CA GLY A 79 -8.15 32.95 11.39
C GLY A 79 -8.34 34.31 10.76
#